data_AF-A0A8X7C6J1-F1
#
_entry.id   AF-A0A8X7C6J1-F1
#
_cell.length_a   1.000
_cell.length_b   1.000
_cell.length_c   1.000
_cell.angle_alpha   90.00
_cell.angle_beta   90.00
_cell.angle_gamma   90.00
#
_symmetry.space_group_name_H-M   'P 1'
#
loop_
_entity.id
_entity.type
_entity.pdbx_description
1 polymer ?
#
loop_
_entity_poly.entity_id
_entity_poly.type
_entity_poly.pdbx_seq_one_letter_code
_entity_poly.pdbx_strand_id
1 'polypeptide(L)'
;MPLVYGTTLRLPSDLFSTDKITTSCNQTYVFLREKMRALQPIPTSAHSNSSMFVPTNLKSCSHVFLRVDSVQPPLSQNYTGPHEVIRLTDKVFTILMNGRKQFQLIV
;
A
#
# COMPACT_ATOMS: atom_id res chain seq x y z
N MET A 1 -0.73 11.04 -25.83
CA MET A 1 -0.92 12.44 -25.39
C MET A 1 -0.99 12.47 -23.87
N PRO A 2 0.00 13.02 -23.15
CA PRO A 2 -0.12 13.23 -21.71
C PRO A 2 -0.96 14.49 -21.47
N LEU A 3 -2.03 14.36 -20.70
CA LEU A 3 -3.17 15.28 -20.70
C LEU A 3 -3.01 16.53 -19.81
N VAL A 4 -1.91 16.72 -19.08
CA VAL A 4 -1.80 17.88 -18.17
C VAL A 4 -0.39 18.50 -18.10
N TYR A 5 0.67 17.71 -18.21
CA TYR A 5 2.05 18.23 -18.23
C TYR A 5 2.77 17.58 -19.40
N GLY A 6 3.35 18.38 -20.30
CA GLY A 6 4.02 17.93 -21.52
C GLY A 6 5.29 17.08 -21.32
N THR A 7 5.48 16.50 -20.14
CA THR A 7 6.59 15.63 -19.75
C THR A 7 6.06 14.43 -18.97
N THR A 8 6.77 13.30 -19.04
CA THR A 8 6.47 12.13 -18.21
C THR A 8 6.48 12.50 -16.72
N LEU A 9 5.49 11.98 -15.98
CA LEU A 9 5.29 12.24 -14.57
C LEU A 9 6.48 11.64 -13.80
N ARG A 10 7.41 12.50 -13.35
CA ARG A 10 8.59 12.06 -12.59
C ARG A 10 8.16 11.68 -11.18
N LEU A 11 8.46 10.45 -10.78
CA LEU A 11 8.31 10.04 -9.40
C LEU A 11 9.34 10.79 -8.52
N PRO A 12 9.10 10.96 -7.22
CA PRO A 12 10.09 11.55 -6.33
C PRO A 12 11.47 10.87 -6.40
N SER A 13 11.50 9.57 -6.74
CA SER A 13 12.73 8.81 -7.01
C SER A 13 13.47 9.27 -8.26
N ASP A 14 12.78 9.77 -9.29
CA ASP A 14 13.38 10.24 -10.56
C ASP A 14 14.08 11.60 -10.43
N LEU A 15 13.85 12.33 -9.33
CA LEU A 15 14.57 13.57 -9.02
C LEU A 15 16.06 13.32 -8.74
N PHE A 16 16.42 12.09 -8.37
CA PHE A 16 17.79 11.70 -8.02
C PHE A 16 18.53 11.01 -9.18
N SER A 17 17.85 10.81 -10.30
CA SER A 17 18.39 10.15 -11.50
C SER A 17 19.63 10.84 -12.05
N THR A 18 20.51 10.02 -12.63
CA THR A 18 21.88 10.35 -13.03
C THR A 18 21.93 11.02 -14.40
N ASP A 19 21.06 11.98 -14.68
CA ASP A 19 21.23 12.79 -15.87
C ASP A 19 22.54 13.60 -15.69
N LYS A 20 23.43 13.52 -16.69
CA LYS A 20 24.69 14.26 -16.74
C LYS A 20 24.35 15.73 -17.00
N ILE A 21 24.02 16.46 -15.93
CA ILE A 21 23.82 17.90 -15.99
C ILE A 21 25.21 18.54 -16.17
N THR A 22 25.57 18.86 -17.41
CA THR A 22 26.66 19.79 -17.76
C THR A 22 26.19 21.22 -17.53
N THR A 23 25.97 21.58 -16.27
CA THR A 23 25.73 22.97 -15.88
C THR A 23 26.68 23.27 -14.74
N SER A 24 27.46 24.33 -14.87
CA SER A 24 28.41 24.85 -13.88
C SER A 24 27.73 24.91 -12.50
N CYS A 25 27.97 23.87 -11.71
CA CYS A 25 27.14 23.57 -10.57
C CYS A 25 27.74 24.19 -9.31
N ASN A 26 26.95 25.02 -8.62
CA ASN A 26 27.25 25.57 -7.30
C ASN A 26 27.68 24.42 -6.35
N GLN A 27 28.81 24.55 -5.65
CA GLN A 27 29.41 23.47 -4.84
C GLN A 27 28.42 22.87 -3.83
N THR A 28 27.55 23.70 -3.26
CA THR A 28 26.51 23.28 -2.31
C THR A 28 25.51 22.29 -2.92
N TYR A 29 25.16 22.45 -4.20
CA TYR A 29 24.23 21.55 -4.88
C TYR A 29 24.86 20.17 -5.11
N VAL A 30 26.14 20.12 -5.50
CA VAL A 30 26.87 18.84 -5.64
C VAL A 30 26.88 18.09 -4.31
N PHE A 31 27.22 18.79 -3.23
CA PHE A 31 27.30 18.21 -1.89
C PHE A 31 25.95 17.64 -1.41
N LEU A 32 24.86 18.40 -1.55
CA LEU A 32 23.54 17.94 -1.14
C LEU A 32 23.05 16.75 -1.96
N ARG A 33 23.33 16.75 -3.28
CA ARG A 33 22.98 15.63 -4.16
C ARG A 33 23.71 14.35 -3.75
N GLU A 34 25.00 14.42 -3.44
CA GLU A 34 25.77 13.27 -2.95
C GLU A 34 25.24 12.76 -1.61
N LYS A 35 24.88 13.65 -0.67
CA LYS A 35 24.28 13.26 0.60
C LYS A 35 22.93 12.58 0.44
N MET A 36 22.06 13.10 -0.42
CA MET A 36 20.77 12.47 -0.73
C MET A 36 20.91 11.13 -1.46
N ARG A 37 21.95 10.97 -2.30
CA ARG A 37 22.29 9.67 -2.91
C ARG A 37 22.79 8.66 -1.88
N ALA A 38 23.48 9.10 -0.83
CA ALA A 38 23.88 8.22 0.25
C ALA A 38 22.69 7.76 1.13
N LEU A 39 21.56 8.48 1.10
CA LEU A 39 20.32 8.13 1.81
C LEU A 39 19.43 7.16 1.03
N GLN A 40 19.92 6.55 -0.06
CA GLN A 40 19.11 5.57 -0.80
C GLN A 40 18.74 4.39 0.12
N PRO A 41 17.48 3.92 0.05
CA PRO A 41 17.06 2.75 0.82
C PRO A 41 18.01 1.59 0.53
N ILE A 42 18.67 1.09 1.57
CA ILE A 42 19.45 -0.14 1.47
C ILE A 42 18.43 -1.26 1.26
N PRO A 43 18.59 -2.14 0.26
CA PRO A 43 17.72 -3.30 0.11
C PRO A 43 17.78 -4.11 1.41
N THR A 44 16.68 -4.07 2.17
CA THR A 44 16.52 -4.87 3.37
C THR A 44 16.29 -6.32 2.94
N SER A 45 16.60 -7.28 3.81
CA SER A 45 16.27 -8.67 3.52
C SER A 45 14.76 -8.77 3.25
N ALA A 46 14.41 -9.50 2.18
CA ALA A 46 13.06 -9.62 1.69
C ALA A 46 12.22 -10.51 2.62
N HIS A 47 11.85 -9.97 3.78
CA HIS A 47 10.95 -10.63 4.73
C HIS A 47 9.51 -10.74 4.17
N SER A 48 9.21 -10.07 3.06
CA SER A 48 7.89 -10.06 2.41
C SER A 48 7.72 -11.10 1.31
N ASN A 49 8.76 -11.90 0.98
CA ASN A 49 8.67 -12.90 -0.09
C ASN A 49 8.07 -14.23 0.37
N SER A 50 7.48 -14.28 1.56
CA SER A 50 6.75 -15.47 2.00
C SER A 50 5.45 -15.57 1.19
N SER A 51 5.35 -16.62 0.38
CA SER A 51 4.07 -17.08 -0.16
C SER A 51 3.18 -17.45 1.03
N MET A 52 2.38 -16.49 1.50
CA MET A 52 1.42 -16.75 2.56
C MET A 52 0.48 -17.86 2.10
N PHE A 53 0.43 -18.95 2.86
CA PHE A 53 -0.52 -20.03 2.60
C PHE A 53 -1.93 -19.52 2.96
N VAL A 54 -2.74 -19.25 1.94
CA VAL A 54 -4.14 -18.87 2.10
C VAL A 54 -5.00 -20.11 1.84
N PRO A 55 -5.80 -20.57 2.82
CA PRO A 55 -6.73 -21.68 2.64
C PRO A 55 -7.69 -21.45 1.47
N THR A 56 -7.99 -22.49 0.69
CA THR A 56 -8.88 -22.39 -0.48
C THR A 56 -10.34 -22.11 -0.10
N ASN A 57 -10.77 -22.59 1.06
CA ASN A 57 -12.10 -22.33 1.61
C ASN A 57 -12.35 -20.84 1.90
N LEU A 58 -11.30 -20.02 2.03
CA LEU A 58 -11.44 -18.58 2.18
C LEU A 58 -12.15 -17.94 0.99
N LYS A 59 -12.02 -18.54 -0.21
CA LYS A 59 -12.69 -18.10 -1.44
C LYS A 59 -14.20 -18.39 -1.46
N SER A 60 -14.69 -19.23 -0.54
CA SER A 60 -16.10 -19.63 -0.44
C SER A 60 -16.66 -19.46 0.98
N CYS A 61 -16.02 -18.64 1.82
CA CYS A 61 -16.50 -18.38 3.17
C CYS A 61 -17.85 -17.67 3.16
N SER A 62 -18.81 -18.18 3.95
CA SER A 62 -20.13 -17.57 4.13
C SER A 62 -20.12 -16.35 5.06
N HIS A 63 -19.18 -16.31 6.01
CA HIS A 63 -19.14 -15.29 7.06
C HIS A 63 -17.70 -14.85 7.32
N VAL A 64 -17.51 -13.57 7.66
CA VAL A 64 -16.20 -12.98 7.99
C VAL A 64 -16.28 -12.06 9.21
N PHE A 65 -15.18 -11.99 9.97
CA PHE A 65 -14.99 -11.02 11.04
C PHE A 65 -14.26 -9.79 10.49
N LEU A 66 -14.79 -8.59 10.73
CA LEU A 66 -14.22 -7.35 10.21
C LEU A 66 -13.46 -6.60 11.31
N ARG A 67 -12.22 -6.20 11.04
CA ARG A 67 -11.38 -5.48 12.01
C ARG A 67 -11.92 -4.08 12.26
N VAL A 68 -11.94 -3.67 13.52
CA VAL A 68 -12.26 -2.31 13.92
C VAL A 68 -10.98 -1.49 13.97
N ASP A 69 -10.76 -0.64 12.95
CA ASP A 69 -9.54 0.17 12.81
C ASP A 69 -9.58 1.52 13.56
N SER A 70 -10.44 1.63 14.58
CA SER A 70 -10.50 2.80 15.45
C SER A 70 -9.74 2.54 16.76
N VAL A 71 -9.36 3.61 17.47
CA VAL A 71 -8.87 3.48 18.85
C VAL A 71 -9.99 2.90 19.69
N GLN A 72 -9.67 1.83 20.42
CA GLN A 72 -10.61 1.08 21.22
C GLN A 72 -10.18 1.10 22.70
N PRO A 73 -11.14 1.08 23.64
CA PRO A 73 -10.82 0.98 25.07
C PRO A 73 -10.19 -0.38 25.40
N PRO A 74 -9.50 -0.51 26.54
CA PRO A 74 -8.93 -1.78 26.97
C PRO A 74 -9.97 -2.90 27.03
N LEU A 75 -9.58 -4.12 26.63
CA LEU A 75 -10.42 -5.33 26.66
C LEU A 75 -11.66 -5.32 25.76
N SER A 76 -11.70 -4.43 24.76
CA SER A 76 -12.72 -4.45 23.72
C SER A 76 -12.37 -5.42 22.59
N GLN A 77 -13.40 -5.84 21.84
CA GLN A 77 -13.22 -6.77 20.74
C GLN A 77 -12.69 -6.04 19.50
N ASN A 78 -11.51 -6.44 19.02
CA ASN A 78 -10.87 -5.83 17.85
C ASN A 78 -11.58 -6.14 16.52
N TYR A 79 -12.55 -7.05 16.51
CA TYR A 79 -13.27 -7.47 15.32
C TYR A 79 -14.76 -7.47 15.58
N THR A 80 -15.56 -7.10 14.58
CA THR A 80 -17.02 -7.14 14.63
C THR A 80 -17.58 -8.32 13.86
N GLY A 81 -18.58 -8.98 14.46
CA GLY A 81 -19.53 -9.94 13.86
C GLY A 81 -18.91 -11.20 13.27
N PRO A 82 -19.73 -12.24 13.02
CA PRO A 82 -19.69 -12.93 11.74
C PRO A 82 -20.64 -12.19 10.79
N HIS A 83 -20.10 -11.47 9.81
CA HIS A 83 -20.88 -10.78 8.78
C HIS A 83 -21.05 -11.66 7.56
N GLU A 84 -22.26 -11.75 7.02
CA GLU A 84 -22.56 -12.54 5.83
C GLU A 84 -21.83 -11.98 4.61
N VAL A 85 -21.16 -12.85 3.86
CA VAL A 85 -20.48 -12.52 2.60
C VAL A 85 -21.45 -12.73 1.44
N ILE A 86 -21.83 -11.63 0.79
CA ILE A 86 -22.69 -11.64 -0.40
C ILE A 86 -21.88 -11.97 -1.65
N ARG A 87 -20.65 -11.44 -1.72
CA ARG A 87 -19.76 -11.64 -2.88
C ARG A 87 -18.30 -11.57 -2.45
N LEU A 88 -17.50 -12.45 -3.03
CA LEU A 88 -16.05 -12.49 -2.84
C LEU A 88 -15.36 -12.30 -4.19
N THR A 89 -14.33 -11.47 -4.21
CA THR A 89 -13.42 -11.25 -5.33
C THR A 89 -12.00 -11.29 -4.78
N ASP A 90 -10.99 -11.49 -5.64
CA ASP A 90 -9.58 -11.68 -5.23
C ASP A 90 -9.04 -10.67 -4.21
N LYS A 91 -9.60 -9.45 -4.17
CA LYS A 91 -9.18 -8.39 -3.25
C LYS A 91 -10.31 -7.80 -2.41
N VAL A 92 -11.57 -8.15 -2.67
CA VAL A 92 -12.73 -7.45 -2.09
C VAL A 92 -13.80 -8.42 -1.63
N PHE A 93 -14.24 -8.26 -0.38
CA PHE A 93 -15.45 -8.84 0.16
C PHE A 93 -16.59 -7.82 0.11
N THR A 94 -17.76 -8.25 -0.36
CA THR A 94 -19.01 -7.51 -0.21
C THR A 94 -19.79 -8.18 0.92
N ILE A 95 -19.93 -7.50 2.05
CA ILE A 95 -20.58 -8.02 3.25
C ILE A 95 -21.92 -7.34 3.51
N LEU A 96 -22.84 -8.05 4.16
CA LEU A 96 -24.09 -7.49 4.65
C LEU A 96 -23.91 -7.03 6.11
N MET A 97 -23.92 -5.73 6.33
CA MET A 97 -23.86 -5.13 7.66
C MET A 97 -25.10 -4.26 7.90
N ASN A 98 -25.88 -4.58 8.93
CA ASN A 98 -27.09 -3.83 9.31
C ASN A 98 -28.05 -3.57 8.12
N GLY A 99 -28.23 -4.58 7.25
CA GLY A 99 -29.08 -4.49 6.06
C GLY A 99 -28.46 -3.70 4.89
N ARG A 100 -27.22 -3.22 5.01
CA ARG A 100 -26.50 -2.48 3.97
C ARG A 100 -25.33 -3.30 3.44
N LYS A 101 -25.07 -3.17 2.14
CA LYS A 101 -23.91 -3.80 1.49
C LYS A 101 -22.69 -2.93 1.73
N GLN A 102 -21.61 -3.51 2.25
CA GLN A 102 -20.35 -2.81 2.51
C GLN A 102 -19.20 -3.54 1.81
N PHE A 103 -18.27 -2.77 1.24
CA PHE A 103 -17.10 -3.29 0.56
C PHE A 103 -15.89 -3.24 1.49
N GLN A 104 -15.21 -4.38 1.66
CA GLN A 104 -14.02 -4.48 2.48
C GLN A 104 -12.88 -5.10 1.67
N LEU A 105 -11.69 -4.50 1.75
CA LEU A 105 -10.49 -5.04 1.13
C LEU A 105 -9.93 -6.21 1.93
N ILE A 106 -9.34 -7.17 1.23
CA ILE A 106 -8.49 -8.21 1.80
C ILE A 106 -7.12 -7.56 2.03
N VAL A 107 -6.70 -7.46 3.29
CA VAL A 107 -5.36 -7.00 3.68
C VAL A 107 -4.40 -8.17 3.65
#